data_AF-A0A953HCG9-F1
#
_entry.id   AF-A0A953HCG9-F1
#
_cell.length_a   1.000
_cell.length_b   1.000
_cell.length_c   1.000
_cell.angle_alpha   90.00
_cell.angle_beta   90.00
_cell.angle_gamma   90.00
#
_symmetry.space_group_name_H-M   'P 1'
#
loop_
_entity.id
_entity.type
_entity.pdbx_description
1 polymer ?
#
loop_
_entity_poly.entity_id
_entity_poly.type
_entity_poly.pdbx_seq_one_letter_code
_entity_poly.pdbx_strand_id
1 'polypeptide(L)'
;MTGTQIREIKLAIRDTKWAYLFYAIIVGFLSHLMRALRWRMLLQASGIRPRVKSTTISVLLGYLANTLIPRLGEIIRCSTMTKTEGVPFEQSIGTVISERLFDVLSLLILFLLVFALEYDTLSVYGSNLLSRFFYDELGH
;
A
#
# COMPACT_ATOMS: atom_id res chain seq x y z
N MET A 1 -3.18 27.00 -1.26
CA MET A 1 -2.06 26.97 -0.29
C MET A 1 -1.91 28.36 0.29
N THR A 2 -2.35 28.56 1.54
CA THR A 2 -2.40 29.88 2.19
C THR A 2 -0.98 30.30 2.61
N GLY A 3 -0.65 31.61 2.59
CA GLY A 3 0.70 32.12 2.90
C GLY A 3 1.25 31.70 4.28
N THR A 4 0.38 31.33 5.22
CA THR A 4 0.70 30.74 6.52
C THR A 4 1.29 29.32 6.40
N GLN A 5 0.70 28.43 5.57
CA GLN A 5 1.20 27.07 5.35
C GLN A 5 2.62 27.05 4.75
N ILE A 6 2.91 27.98 3.84
CA ILE A 6 4.24 28.10 3.21
C ILE A 6 5.29 28.50 4.25
N ARG A 7 4.92 29.35 5.23
CA ARG A 7 5.81 29.79 6.29
C ARG A 7 6.08 28.67 7.30
N GLU A 8 5.06 27.88 7.63
CA GLU A 8 5.21 26.68 8.48
C GLU A 8 6.10 25.61 7.83
N ILE A 9 5.92 25.33 6.53
CA ILE A 9 6.79 24.40 5.79
C ILE A 9 8.25 24.88 5.79
N LYS A 10 8.47 26.19 5.57
CA LYS A 10 9.83 26.77 5.61
C LYS A 10 10.48 26.66 6.98
N LEU A 11 9.72 26.85 8.05
CA LEU A 11 10.23 26.71 9.42
C LEU A 11 10.52 25.23 9.75
N ALA A 12 9.62 24.32 9.38
CA ALA A 12 9.80 22.88 9.58
C ALA A 12 11.04 22.35 8.85
N ILE A 13 11.30 22.78 7.61
CA ILE A 13 12.49 22.38 6.84
C ILE A 13 13.78 22.92 7.49
N ARG A 14 13.76 24.13 8.04
CA ARG A 14 14.92 24.77 8.67
C ARG A 14 15.36 24.06 9.96
N ASP A 15 14.41 23.55 10.74
CA ASP A 15 14.68 22.83 12.00
C ASP A 15 14.89 21.32 11.80
N THR A 16 14.62 20.80 10.60
CA THR A 16 14.78 19.37 10.33
C THR A 16 16.27 19.01 10.29
N LYS A 17 16.69 18.11 11.19
CA LYS A 17 18.04 17.55 11.11
C LYS A 17 18.12 16.65 9.87
N TRP A 18 18.98 17.02 8.92
CA TRP A 18 19.24 16.28 7.68
C TRP A 18 19.56 14.79 7.91
N ALA A 19 20.09 14.44 9.08
CA ALA A 19 20.31 13.05 9.49
C ALA A 19 19.01 12.20 9.53
N TYR A 20 17.89 12.77 9.98
CA TYR A 20 16.60 12.06 9.98
C TYR A 20 16.06 11.86 8.57
N LEU A 21 16.24 12.84 7.68
CA LEU A 21 15.87 12.71 6.27
C LEU A 21 16.66 11.58 5.60
N PHE A 22 17.97 11.52 5.87
CA PHE A 22 18.84 10.46 5.37
C PHE A 22 18.40 9.07 5.88
N TYR A 23 18.12 8.95 7.18
CA TYR A 23 17.61 7.71 7.76
C TYR A 23 16.27 7.29 7.15
N ALA A 24 15.35 8.24 6.95
CA ALA A 24 14.06 7.97 6.30
C ALA A 24 14.22 7.45 4.86
N ILE A 25 15.16 8.00 4.09
CA ILE A 25 15.46 7.53 2.73
C ILE A 25 16.01 6.09 2.76
N ILE A 26 16.95 5.80 3.66
CA ILE A 26 17.51 4.45 3.81
C ILE A 26 16.43 3.45 4.19
N VAL A 27 15.62 3.76 5.21
CA VAL A 27 14.54 2.89 5.68
C VAL A 27 13.48 2.71 4.59
N GLY A 28 13.14 3.78 3.86
CA GLY A 28 12.21 3.72 2.72
C GLY A 28 12.73 2.80 1.62
N PHE A 29 14.00 2.95 1.22
CA PHE A 29 14.62 2.07 0.24
C PHE A 29 14.66 0.61 0.70
N LEU A 30 15.04 0.37 1.96
CA LEU A 30 15.07 -0.97 2.54
C LEU A 30 13.67 -1.60 2.59
N SER A 31 12.63 -0.82 2.88
CA SER A 31 11.23 -1.27 2.82
C SER A 31 10.85 -1.75 1.41
N HIS A 32 11.23 -1.01 0.37
CA HIS A 32 11.01 -1.43 -1.01
C HIS A 32 11.82 -2.67 -1.39
N LEU A 33 13.05 -2.80 -0.89
CA LEU A 33 13.88 -4.00 -1.08
C LEU A 33 13.22 -5.24 -0.45
N MET A 34 12.72 -5.14 0.78
CA MET A 34 12.02 -6.24 1.45
C MET A 34 10.77 -6.68 0.68
N ARG A 35 10.01 -5.72 0.13
CA ARG A 35 8.87 -6.02 -0.73
C ARG A 35 9.28 -6.76 -2.01
N ALA A 36 10.40 -6.37 -2.62
CA ALA A 36 10.93 -7.06 -3.79
C ALA A 36 11.38 -8.49 -3.46
N LEU A 37 12.03 -8.70 -2.33
CA LEU A 37 12.42 -10.05 -1.87
C LEU A 37 11.20 -10.93 -1.62
N ARG A 38 10.17 -10.41 -0.94
CA ARG A 38 8.92 -11.14 -0.71
C ARG A 38 8.25 -11.55 -2.02
N TRP A 39 8.14 -10.63 -2.97
CA TRP A 39 7.56 -10.94 -4.29
C TRP A 39 8.42 -11.95 -5.08
N ARG A 40 9.75 -11.87 -4.97
CA ARG A 40 10.66 -12.88 -5.51
C ARG A 40 10.40 -14.27 -4.92
N MET A 41 10.21 -14.37 -3.60
CA MET A 41 9.87 -15.64 -2.94
C MET A 41 8.55 -16.21 -3.47
N LEU A 42 7.55 -15.37 -3.72
CA LEU A 42 6.27 -15.77 -4.31
C LEU A 42 6.45 -16.32 -5.73
N LEU A 43 7.25 -15.64 -6.57
CA LEU A 43 7.58 -16.12 -7.92
C LEU A 43 8.38 -17.43 -7.88
N GLN A 44 9.27 -17.59 -6.90
CA GLN A 44 10.03 -18.83 -6.67
C GLN A 44 9.13 -19.99 -6.28
N ALA A 45 8.10 -19.74 -5.47
CA ALA A 45 7.09 -20.74 -5.14
C ALA A 45 6.27 -21.15 -6.37
N SER A 46 6.09 -20.25 -7.35
CA SER A 46 5.49 -20.55 -8.66
C SER A 46 6.45 -21.20 -9.68
N GLY A 47 7.68 -21.56 -9.26
CA GLY A 47 8.66 -22.25 -10.12
C GLY A 47 9.62 -21.33 -10.88
N ILE A 48 9.54 -20.01 -10.69
CA ILE A 48 10.32 -19.01 -11.44
C ILE A 48 11.36 -18.39 -10.52
N ARG A 49 12.64 -18.36 -10.92
CA ARG A 49 13.74 -17.85 -10.08
C ARG A 49 14.37 -16.57 -10.65
N PRO A 50 13.68 -15.41 -10.60
CA PRO A 50 14.24 -14.17 -11.11
C PRO A 50 15.40 -13.67 -10.23
N ARG A 51 16.30 -12.88 -10.83
CA ARG A 51 17.39 -12.22 -10.10
C ARG A 51 16.85 -11.14 -9.16
N VAL A 52 17.45 -11.03 -7.96
CA VAL A 52 17.09 -10.00 -6.96
C VAL A 52 17.12 -8.60 -7.54
N LYS A 53 18.17 -8.28 -8.32
CA LYS A 53 18.33 -6.95 -8.93
C LYS A 53 17.14 -6.59 -9.84
N SER A 54 16.75 -7.51 -10.72
CA SER A 54 15.64 -7.33 -11.66
C SER A 54 14.30 -7.18 -10.92
N THR A 55 14.08 -7.96 -9.85
CA THR A 55 12.91 -7.83 -8.99
C THR A 55 12.85 -6.49 -8.26
N THR A 56 13.97 -6.03 -7.70
CA THR A 56 14.04 -4.73 -7.01
C THR A 56 13.77 -3.58 -7.97
N ILE A 57 14.39 -3.58 -9.15
CA ILE A 57 14.17 -2.54 -10.18
C ILE A 57 12.72 -2.54 -10.65
N SER A 58 12.15 -3.72 -10.90
CA SER A 58 10.75 -3.87 -11.32
C SER A 58 9.78 -3.33 -10.26
N VAL A 59 10.03 -3.60 -8.98
CA VAL A 59 9.22 -3.05 -7.87
C VAL A 59 9.37 -1.52 -7.77
N LEU A 60 10.59 -0.99 -7.87
CA LEU A 60 10.83 0.46 -7.83
C LEU A 60 10.12 1.19 -8.98
N LEU A 61 10.21 0.66 -10.20
CA LEU A 61 9.48 1.18 -11.37
C LEU A 61 7.97 1.09 -11.17
N GLY A 62 7.47 0.01 -10.58
CA GLY A 62 6.06 -0.12 -10.21
C GLY A 62 5.62 0.95 -9.22
N TYR A 63 6.41 1.22 -8.17
CA TYR A 63 6.10 2.29 -7.22
C TYR A 63 6.12 3.67 -7.87
N LEU A 64 7.12 3.95 -8.73
CA LEU A 64 7.18 5.20 -9.48
C LEU A 64 5.94 5.39 -10.37
N ALA A 65 5.53 4.34 -11.08
CA ALA A 65 4.33 4.38 -11.92
C ALA A 65 3.05 4.59 -11.11
N ASN A 66 2.95 3.99 -9.91
CA ASN A 66 1.81 4.22 -9.00
C ASN A 66 1.72 5.67 -8.51
N THR A 67 2.84 6.39 -8.40
CA THR A 67 2.86 7.82 -8.06
C THR A 67 2.30 8.68 -9.19
N LEU A 68 2.49 8.26 -10.45
CA LEU A 68 1.97 8.98 -11.62
C LEU A 68 0.51 8.65 -11.88
N ILE A 69 0.18 7.36 -11.94
CA ILE A 69 -1.16 6.87 -12.23
C ILE A 69 -1.50 5.75 -11.24
N PRO A 70 -2.59 5.88 -10.46
CA PRO A 70 -3.00 4.84 -9.53
C PRO A 70 -3.15 3.48 -10.22
N ARG A 71 -2.60 2.43 -9.61
CA ARG A 71 -2.69 1.02 -10.05
C ARG A 71 -1.86 0.65 -11.28
N LEU A 72 -1.22 1.60 -11.96
CA LEU A 72 -0.40 1.33 -13.15
C LEU A 72 0.89 0.57 -12.80
N GLY A 73 1.36 0.71 -11.56
CA GLY A 73 2.56 0.04 -11.06
C GLY A 73 2.51 -1.48 -11.09
N GLU A 74 1.33 -2.09 -10.98
CA GLU A 74 1.18 -3.55 -11.03
C GLU A 74 1.44 -4.08 -12.44
N ILE A 75 0.96 -3.35 -13.45
CA ILE A 75 1.17 -3.66 -14.87
C ILE A 75 2.65 -3.45 -15.23
N ILE A 76 3.26 -2.33 -14.80
CA ILE A 76 4.67 -2.03 -15.06
C ILE A 76 5.59 -3.08 -14.44
N ARG A 77 5.28 -3.53 -13.22
CA ARG A 77 6.06 -4.56 -12.53
C ARG A 77 6.04 -5.88 -13.31
N CYS A 78 4.87 -6.33 -13.75
CA CYS A 78 4.73 -7.55 -14.54
C CYS A 78 5.40 -7.42 -15.91
N SER A 79 5.16 -6.30 -16.62
CA SER A 79 5.73 -6.02 -17.94
C SER A 79 7.26 -5.97 -17.91
N THR A 80 7.84 -5.32 -16.89
CA THR A 80 9.30 -5.24 -16.73
C THR A 80 9.89 -6.62 -16.44
N MET A 81 9.20 -7.46 -15.67
CA MET A 81 9.66 -8.82 -15.35
C MET A 81 9.61 -9.74 -16.57
N THR A 82 8.59 -9.59 -17.42
CA THR A 82 8.50 -10.27 -18.71
C THR A 82 9.65 -9.88 -19.63
N LYS A 83 10.00 -8.59 -19.68
CA LYS A 83 11.10 -8.09 -20.54
C LYS A 83 12.51 -8.44 -20.02
N THR A 84 12.72 -8.43 -18.71
CA THR A 84 14.07 -8.59 -18.12
C THR A 84 14.43 -10.03 -17.79
N GLU A 85 13.47 -10.84 -17.34
CA GLU A 85 13.71 -12.20 -16.85
C GLU A 85 12.88 -13.25 -17.61
N GLY A 86 12.13 -12.85 -18.66
CA GLY A 86 11.36 -13.78 -19.50
C GLY A 86 10.14 -14.40 -18.80
N VAL A 87 9.69 -13.81 -17.69
CA VAL A 87 8.57 -14.36 -16.91
C VAL A 87 7.25 -14.11 -17.66
N PRO A 88 6.41 -15.14 -17.89
CA PRO A 88 5.11 -14.94 -18.52
C PRO A 88 4.29 -13.88 -17.78
N PHE A 89 3.73 -12.93 -18.53
CA PHE A 89 2.95 -11.83 -17.97
C PHE A 89 1.75 -12.35 -17.17
N GLU A 90 1.08 -13.38 -17.68
CA GLU A 90 -0.08 -14.06 -17.06
C GLU A 90 0.26 -14.71 -15.71
N GLN A 91 1.44 -15.33 -15.59
CA GLN A 91 1.89 -15.90 -14.32
C GLN A 91 2.23 -14.78 -13.33
N SER A 92 2.94 -13.75 -13.79
CA SER A 92 3.30 -12.60 -12.95
C SER A 92 2.04 -11.90 -12.42
N ILE A 93 1.06 -11.61 -13.27
CA ILE A 93 -0.17 -10.93 -12.87
C ILE A 93 -1.03 -11.81 -11.97
N GLY A 94 -1.06 -13.13 -12.19
CA GLY A 94 -1.73 -14.08 -11.30
C GLY A 94 -1.16 -14.05 -9.88
N THR A 95 0.16 -13.94 -9.71
CA THR A 95 0.76 -13.78 -8.37
C THR A 95 0.36 -12.47 -7.70
N VAL A 96 0.24 -11.37 -8.46
CA VAL A 96 -0.19 -10.07 -7.92
C VAL A 96 -1.64 -10.11 -7.48
N ILE A 97 -2.53 -10.65 -8.32
CA ILE A 97 -3.96 -10.76 -8.01
C ILE A 97 -4.17 -11.66 -6.78
N SER A 98 -3.48 -12.80 -6.72
CA SER A 98 -3.54 -13.71 -5.57
C SER A 98 -3.11 -12.99 -4.29
N GLU A 99 -2.01 -12.24 -4.32
CA GLU A 99 -1.57 -11.41 -3.19
C GLU A 99 -2.67 -10.44 -2.73
N ARG A 100 -3.33 -9.73 -3.66
CA ARG A 100 -4.41 -8.79 -3.33
C ARG A 100 -5.62 -9.49 -2.72
N LEU A 101 -5.96 -10.67 -3.21
CA LEU A 101 -7.06 -11.46 -2.67
C LEU A 101 -6.77 -11.86 -1.22
N PHE A 102 -5.56 -12.34 -0.92
CA PHE A 102 -5.14 -12.65 0.44
C PHE A 102 -5.16 -11.41 1.35
N ASP A 103 -4.68 -10.26 0.86
CA ASP A 103 -4.73 -9.00 1.61
C ASP A 103 -6.18 -8.62 1.96
N VAL A 104 -7.10 -8.67 1.00
CA VAL A 104 -8.53 -8.34 1.23
C VAL A 104 -9.19 -9.32 2.18
N LEU A 105 -8.92 -10.62 2.03
CA LEU A 105 -9.47 -11.66 2.92
C LEU A 105 -8.98 -11.48 4.35
N SER A 106 -7.68 -11.22 4.54
CA SER A 106 -7.11 -10.99 5.87
C SER A 106 -7.67 -9.72 6.51
N LEU A 107 -7.84 -8.64 5.75
CA LEU A 107 -8.48 -7.41 6.22
C LEU A 107 -9.94 -7.65 6.63
N LEU A 108 -10.68 -8.44 5.84
CA LEU A 108 -12.07 -8.80 6.15
C LEU A 108 -12.16 -9.60 7.45
N ILE A 109 -11.30 -10.61 7.63
CA ILE A 109 -11.26 -11.42 8.85
C ILE A 109 -10.94 -10.54 10.07
N LEU A 110 -9.93 -9.67 9.95
CA LEU A 110 -9.58 -8.74 11.03
C LEU A 110 -10.71 -7.76 11.33
N PHE A 111 -11.37 -7.24 10.30
CA PHE A 111 -12.52 -6.36 10.46
C PHE A 111 -13.66 -7.05 11.21
N LEU A 112 -14.02 -8.28 10.82
CA LEU A 112 -15.05 -9.06 11.49
C LEU A 112 -14.67 -9.42 12.93
N LEU A 113 -13.39 -9.72 13.18
CA LEU A 113 -12.89 -10.00 14.52
C LEU A 113 -13.01 -8.76 15.42
N VAL A 114 -12.56 -7.60 14.95
CA VAL A 114 -12.69 -6.32 15.68
C VAL A 114 -14.17 -6.00 15.91
N PHE A 115 -15.01 -6.19 14.90
CA PHE A 115 -16.45 -5.96 15.02
C PHE A 115 -17.11 -6.86 16.06
N ALA A 116 -16.70 -8.14 16.13
CA ALA A 116 -17.20 -9.07 17.13
C ALA A 116 -16.72 -8.74 18.55
N LEU A 117 -15.46 -8.29 18.70
CA LEU A 117 -14.88 -7.91 19.99
C LEU A 117 -15.45 -6.59 20.54
N GLU A 118 -15.69 -5.61 19.66
CA GLU A 118 -16.19 -4.28 20.01
C GLU A 118 -17.70 -4.14 19.77
N TYR A 119 -18.43 -5.25 19.67
CA TYR A 119 -19.86 -5.24 19.33
C TYR A 119 -20.67 -4.35 20.29
N ASP A 120 -20.38 -4.41 21.59
CA ASP A 120 -21.08 -3.60 22.60
C ASP A 120 -20.85 -2.10 22.36
N THR A 121 -19.59 -1.68 22.17
CA THR A 121 -19.22 -0.30 21.84
C THR A 121 -19.86 0.13 20.52
N LEU A 122 -19.75 -0.68 19.47
CA LEU A 122 -20.25 -0.40 18.12
C LEU A 122 -21.78 -0.31 18.07
N SER A 123 -22.49 -1.11 18.86
CA SER A 123 -23.96 -1.06 18.93
C SER A 123 -24.47 0.26 19.53
N VAL A 124 -23.75 0.81 20.51
CA VAL A 124 -24.03 2.11 21.13
C VAL A 124 -23.73 3.25 20.15
N TYR A 125 -22.61 3.22 19.45
CA TYR A 125 -22.32 4.23 18.41
C TYR A 125 -23.28 4.14 17.22
N GLY A 126 -23.61 2.92 16.78
CA GLY A 126 -24.52 2.67 15.66
C GLY A 126 -25.94 3.16 15.94
N SER A 127 -26.47 2.88 17.14
CA SER A 127 -27.77 3.40 17.56
C SER A 127 -27.79 4.92 17.72
N ASN A 128 -26.71 5.53 18.22
CA ASN A 128 -26.56 6.99 18.30
C ASN A 128 -26.40 7.67 16.93
N LEU A 129 -25.82 6.98 15.94
CA LEU A 129 -25.70 7.49 14.58
C LEU A 129 -27.03 7.37 13.83
N LEU A 130 -27.72 6.23 13.96
CA LEU A 130 -29.05 6.01 13.39
C LEU A 130 -30.07 6.97 13.97
N SER A 131 -30.04 7.20 15.28
CA SER A 131 -30.91 8.20 15.89
C SER A 131 -30.62 9.59 15.32
N ARG A 132 -29.35 10.02 15.20
CA ARG A 132 -29.01 11.29 14.54
C ARG A 132 -29.47 11.38 13.09
N PHE A 133 -29.29 10.33 12.29
CA PHE A 133 -29.75 10.29 10.91
C PHE A 133 -31.27 10.41 10.78
N PHE A 134 -32.02 9.65 11.59
CA PHE A 134 -33.47 9.72 11.61
C PHE A 134 -34.00 11.03 12.22
N TYR A 135 -33.29 11.63 13.19
CA TYR A 135 -33.62 12.94 13.73
C TYR A 135 -33.40 14.05 12.69
N ASP A 136 -32.33 13.99 11.88
CA ASP A 136 -32.10 14.92 10.75
C ASP A 136 -33.07 14.71 9.58
N GLU A 137 -33.60 13.50 9.35
CA GLU A 137 -34.58 13.22 8.26
C GLU A 137 -36.04 13.51 8.64
N LEU A 138 -36.44 13.41 9.92
CA LEU A 138 -37.85 13.55 10.36
C LEU A 138 -38.20 14.87 11.08
N GLY A 139 -37.24 15.75 11.36
CA GLY A 139 -37.51 17.05 11.99
C GLY A 139 -36.66 18.18 11.41
N HIS A 140 -37.33 19.17 10.79
CA HIS A 140 -36.89 20.55 10.50
C HIS A 140 -35.39 20.86 10.38
#